data_AF-A0AAV8YJI0-F1
#
_entry.id   AF-A0AAV8YJI0-F1
#
_cell.length_a   1.000
_cell.length_b   1.000
_cell.length_c   1.000
_cell.angle_alpha   90.00
_cell.angle_beta   90.00
_cell.angle_gamma   90.00
#
_symmetry.space_group_name_H-M   'P 1'
#
loop_
_entity.id
_entity.type
_entity.pdbx_description
1 polymer ?
#
loop_
_entity_poly.entity_id
_entity_poly.type
_entity_poly.pdbx_seq_one_letter_code
_entity_poly.pdbx_strand_id
1 'polypeptide(L)'
;MIFLLFPRAIFANDISIVAVAQEMQQQKAQLAKQREDYVRKVSVLRHELDQLRMQKQELVGDGTSDRDLGNILRENDKLQEEIQGKMKAIHNVIEMLSSIIKDGRTVSDLESSLMAFETSKSPSPSKFHGDNHNKPKSQSPEPKKRFP
;
A
#
# COMPACT_ATOMS: atom_id res chain seq x y z
N MET A 1 43.61 51.79 -29.27
CA MET A 1 42.74 51.27 -28.20
C MET A 1 41.79 50.27 -28.84
N ILE A 2 42.09 48.98 -28.77
CA ILE A 2 41.30 47.94 -29.43
C ILE A 2 41.21 46.72 -28.48
N PHE A 3 39.97 46.22 -28.37
CA PHE A 3 39.46 45.05 -27.63
C PHE A 3 39.49 45.21 -26.09
N LEU A 4 38.38 45.08 -25.37
CA LEU A 4 37.57 43.86 -25.27
C LEU A 4 36.08 44.21 -25.08
N LEU A 5 35.25 43.88 -26.07
CA LEU A 5 33.82 43.76 -25.86
C LEU A 5 33.38 42.42 -26.43
N PHE A 6 32.64 41.67 -25.60
CA PHE A 6 32.02 40.35 -25.77
C PHE A 6 32.85 39.12 -25.32
N PRO A 7 32.24 38.20 -24.53
CA PRO A 7 30.89 37.66 -24.75
C PRO A 7 30.00 37.59 -23.50
N ARG A 8 29.13 38.60 -23.27
CA ARG A 8 28.04 38.47 -22.28
C ARG A 8 26.87 37.58 -22.75
N ALA A 9 26.75 37.35 -24.06
CA ALA A 9 25.63 36.62 -24.65
C ALA A 9 25.72 35.09 -24.51
N ILE A 10 26.93 34.52 -24.43
CA ILE A 10 27.11 33.06 -24.32
C ILE A 10 26.68 32.57 -22.93
N PHE A 11 27.09 33.26 -21.86
CA PHE A 11 26.72 32.89 -20.48
C PHE A 11 25.21 32.95 -20.19
N ALA A 12 24.49 33.93 -20.76
CA ALA A 12 23.05 34.04 -20.52
C ALA A 12 22.27 32.85 -21.10
N ASN A 13 22.70 32.34 -22.26
CA ASN A 13 22.04 31.21 -22.92
C ASN A 13 22.28 29.90 -22.16
N ASP A 14 23.48 29.68 -21.63
CA ASP A 14 23.81 28.51 -20.81
C ASP A 14 23.04 28.50 -19.48
N ILE A 15 22.90 29.66 -18.83
CA ILE A 15 22.12 29.79 -17.59
C ILE A 15 20.64 29.43 -17.83
N SER A 16 20.06 29.87 -18.95
CA SER A 16 18.69 29.51 -19.33
C SER A 16 18.53 28.02 -19.62
N ILE A 17 19.49 27.39 -20.30
CA ILE A 17 19.46 25.94 -20.57
C ILE A 17 19.54 25.15 -19.26
N VAL A 18 20.41 25.57 -18.33
CA VAL A 18 20.53 24.93 -17.01
C VAL A 18 19.25 25.10 -16.18
N ALA A 19 18.64 26.29 -16.19
CA ALA A 19 17.39 26.54 -15.47
C ALA A 19 16.23 25.68 -16.01
N VAL A 20 16.09 25.59 -17.34
CA VAL A 20 15.08 24.75 -17.99
C VAL A 20 15.31 23.26 -17.66
N ALA A 21 16.56 22.81 -17.68
CA ALA A 21 16.88 21.42 -17.32
C ALA A 21 16.54 21.11 -15.86
N GLN A 22 16.80 22.04 -14.94
CA GLN A 22 16.42 21.89 -13.53
C GLN A 22 14.91 21.86 -13.34
N GLU A 23 14.16 22.73 -14.03
CA GLU A 23 12.69 22.72 -13.99
C GLU A 23 12.13 21.39 -14.51
N MET A 24 12.64 20.90 -15.64
CA MET A 24 12.26 19.59 -16.19
C MET A 24 12.56 18.45 -15.21
N GLN A 25 13.70 18.51 -14.51
CA GLN A 25 14.06 17.52 -13.50
C GLN A 25 13.10 17.56 -12.31
N GLN A 26 12.72 18.75 -11.84
CA GLN A 26 11.75 18.91 -10.75
C GLN A 26 10.38 18.37 -11.14
N GLN A 27 9.89 18.66 -12.34
CA GLN A 27 8.62 18.12 -12.85
C GLN A 27 8.64 16.59 -12.90
N LYS A 28 9.73 16.00 -13.41
CA LYS A 28 9.90 14.53 -13.41
C LYS A 28 9.89 13.94 -11.99
N ALA A 29 10.54 14.59 -11.03
CA ALA A 29 10.54 14.15 -9.63
C ALA A 29 9.13 14.21 -9.00
N GLN A 30 8.36 15.25 -9.31
CA GLN A 30 6.96 15.36 -8.85
C GLN A 30 6.07 14.26 -9.43
N LEU A 31 6.19 13.98 -10.73
CA LEU A 31 5.45 12.90 -11.39
C LEU A 31 5.83 11.52 -10.82
N ALA A 32 7.12 11.30 -10.54
CA ALA A 32 7.58 10.07 -9.92
C ALA A 32 6.96 9.87 -8.53
N LYS A 33 6.90 10.93 -7.72
CA LYS A 33 6.24 10.90 -6.41
C LYS A 33 4.75 10.58 -6.52
N GLN A 34 4.03 11.24 -7.44
CA GLN A 34 2.62 10.94 -7.67
C GLN A 34 2.41 9.48 -8.06
N ARG A 35 3.28 8.95 -8.92
CA ARG A 35 3.23 7.54 -9.33
C ARG A 35 3.40 6.60 -8.14
N GLU A 36 4.36 6.86 -7.25
CA GLU A 36 4.54 6.09 -6.01
C GLU A 36 3.32 6.13 -5.09
N ASP A 37 2.71 7.31 -4.93
CA ASP A 37 1.49 7.47 -4.12
C ASP A 37 0.31 6.68 -4.71
N TYR A 38 0.16 6.65 -6.04
CA TYR A 38 -0.85 5.82 -6.71
C TYR A 38 -0.59 4.33 -6.54
N VAL A 39 0.67 3.88 -6.60
CA VAL A 39 1.02 2.47 -6.36
C VAL A 39 0.69 2.07 -4.92
N ARG A 40 0.99 2.93 -3.93
CA ARG A 40 0.58 2.70 -2.54
C ARG A 40 -0.94 2.58 -2.42
N LYS A 41 -1.69 3.43 -3.13
CA LYS A 41 -3.16 3.38 -3.13
C LYS A 41 -3.71 2.06 -3.70
N VAL A 42 -3.09 1.52 -4.75
CA VAL A 42 -3.43 0.19 -5.28
C VAL A 42 -3.21 -0.89 -4.24
N SER A 43 -2.08 -0.85 -3.53
CA SER A 43 -1.77 -1.82 -2.47
C SER A 43 -2.85 -1.84 -1.38
N VAL A 44 -3.28 -0.66 -0.93
CA VAL A 44 -4.36 -0.52 0.06
C VAL A 44 -5.69 -1.09 -0.48
N LEU A 45 -6.10 -0.70 -1.69
CA LEU A 45 -7.33 -1.19 -2.30
C LEU A 45 -7.33 -2.71 -2.49
N ARG A 46 -6.16 -3.29 -2.79
CA ARG A 46 -6.00 -4.74 -2.88
C ARG A 46 -6.24 -5.42 -1.54
N HIS A 47 -5.69 -4.86 -0.46
CA HIS A 47 -5.92 -5.37 0.89
C HIS A 47 -7.40 -5.25 1.32
N GLU A 48 -8.07 -4.15 0.99
CA GLU A 48 -9.51 -3.98 1.23
C GLU A 48 -10.36 -5.00 0.44
N LEU A 49 -10.02 -5.25 -0.83
CA LEU A 49 -10.68 -6.26 -1.65
C LEU A 49 -10.54 -7.66 -1.04
N ASP A 50 -9.35 -8.01 -0.57
CA ASP A 50 -9.09 -9.30 0.06
C ASP A 50 -9.87 -9.46 1.37
N GLN A 51 -9.98 -8.41 2.17
CA GLN A 51 -10.84 -8.41 3.37
C GLN A 51 -12.33 -8.63 3.02
N LEU A 52 -12.85 -7.95 2.00
CA LEU A 52 -14.24 -8.15 1.56
C LEU A 52 -14.50 -9.59 1.10
N ARG A 53 -13.53 -10.22 0.43
CA ARG A 53 -13.61 -11.62 0.01
C ARG A 53 -13.59 -12.57 1.20
N MET A 54 -12.75 -12.31 2.19
CA MET A 54 -12.72 -13.09 3.43
C MET A 54 -14.04 -12.98 4.19
N GLN A 55 -14.57 -11.77 4.37
CA GLN A 55 -15.87 -11.54 4.99
C GLN A 55 -17.00 -12.27 4.25
N LYS A 56 -17.00 -12.23 2.91
CA LYS A 56 -17.95 -12.99 2.10
C LYS A 56 -17.85 -14.50 2.38
N GLN A 57 -16.64 -15.03 2.46
CA GLN A 57 -16.41 -16.45 2.72
C GLN A 57 -16.88 -16.88 4.11
N GLU A 58 -16.63 -16.06 5.14
CA GLU A 58 -17.13 -16.28 6.51
C GLU A 58 -18.66 -16.27 6.56
N LEU A 59 -19.28 -15.26 5.94
CA LEU A 59 -20.73 -15.12 5.87
C LEU A 59 -21.44 -16.28 5.15
N VAL A 60 -20.81 -16.83 4.10
CA VAL A 60 -21.32 -18.02 3.39
C VAL A 60 -21.12 -19.29 4.22
N GLY A 61 -20.03 -19.37 5.00
CA GLY A 61 -19.69 -20.50 5.86
C GLY A 61 -20.63 -20.67 7.07
N ASP A 62 -21.19 -19.58 7.58
CA ASP A 62 -22.08 -19.58 8.76
C ASP A 62 -23.49 -20.16 8.47
N GLY A 63 -23.82 -20.47 7.21
CA GLY A 63 -25.02 -21.25 6.85
C GLY A 63 -26.36 -20.58 7.15
N THR A 64 -26.38 -19.29 7.50
CA THR A 64 -27.59 -18.54 7.86
C THR A 64 -28.35 -18.12 6.61
N SER A 65 -29.25 -18.96 6.11
CA SER A 65 -30.15 -18.61 5.00
C SER A 65 -31.22 -17.59 5.42
N ASP A 66 -30.84 -16.33 5.57
CA ASP A 66 -31.78 -15.21 5.74
C ASP A 66 -31.75 -14.27 4.52
N ARG A 67 -32.89 -13.63 4.23
CA ARG A 67 -33.04 -12.67 3.13
C ARG A 67 -32.04 -11.52 3.25
N ASP A 68 -31.71 -11.13 4.49
CA ASP A 68 -30.73 -10.09 4.78
C ASP A 68 -29.30 -10.53 4.45
N LEU A 69 -28.95 -11.81 4.63
CA LEU A 69 -27.67 -12.35 4.17
C LEU A 69 -27.54 -12.21 2.64
N GLY A 70 -28.61 -12.51 1.90
CA GLY A 70 -28.64 -12.35 0.44
C GLY A 70 -28.41 -10.91 -0.02
N ASN A 71 -28.90 -9.92 0.73
CA ASN A 71 -28.66 -8.51 0.45
C ASN A 71 -27.22 -8.09 0.75
N ILE A 72 -26.67 -8.53 1.89
CA ILE A 72 -25.28 -8.25 2.30
C ILE A 72 -24.30 -8.82 1.26
N LEU A 73 -24.52 -10.05 0.80
CA LEU A 73 -23.65 -10.68 -0.20
C LEU A 73 -23.67 -9.92 -1.54
N ARG A 74 -24.84 -9.43 -1.97
CA ARG A 74 -24.96 -8.62 -3.19
C ARG A 74 -24.26 -7.26 -3.05
N GLU A 75 -24.36 -6.63 -1.90
CA GLU A 75 -23.66 -5.36 -1.63
C GLU A 75 -22.15 -5.58 -1.59
N ASN A 76 -21.70 -6.66 -0.95
CA ASN A 76 -20.30 -7.05 -0.96
C ASN A 76 -19.76 -7.27 -2.39
N ASP A 77 -20.54 -7.94 -3.25
CA ASP A 77 -20.16 -8.13 -4.67
C ASP A 77 -20.05 -6.79 -5.42
N LYS A 78 -21.00 -5.87 -5.23
CA LYS A 78 -20.92 -4.52 -5.83
C LYS A 78 -19.69 -3.75 -5.34
N LEU A 79 -19.40 -3.80 -4.05
CA LEU A 79 -18.22 -3.14 -3.48
C LEU A 79 -16.92 -3.72 -4.05
N GLN A 80 -16.85 -5.04 -4.24
CA GLN A 80 -15.71 -5.68 -4.90
C GLN A 80 -15.54 -5.21 -6.35
N GLU A 81 -16.63 -5.12 -7.12
CA GLU A 81 -16.60 -4.59 -8.50
C GLU A 81 -16.14 -3.13 -8.54
N GLU A 82 -16.64 -2.28 -7.64
CA GLU A 82 -16.23 -0.89 -7.54
C GLU A 82 -14.74 -0.73 -7.21
N ILE A 83 -14.23 -1.51 -6.24
CA ILE A 83 -12.81 -1.50 -5.88
C ILE A 83 -11.95 -1.94 -7.06
N GLN A 84 -12.33 -3.01 -7.75
CA GLN A 84 -11.62 -3.46 -8.95
C GLN A 84 -11.61 -2.40 -10.06
N GLY A 85 -12.75 -1.72 -10.27
CA GLY A 85 -12.85 -0.60 -11.20
C GLY A 85 -11.90 0.55 -10.84
N LYS A 86 -11.88 0.93 -9.56
CA LYS A 86 -10.95 1.95 -9.02
C LYS A 86 -9.49 1.56 -9.20
N MET A 87 -9.14 0.31 -8.91
CA MET A 87 -7.78 -0.22 -9.11
C MET A 87 -7.35 -0.13 -10.58
N LYS A 88 -8.23 -0.55 -11.51
CA LYS A 88 -7.96 -0.46 -12.95
C LYS A 88 -7.74 0.98 -13.41
N ALA A 89 -8.56 1.92 -12.94
CA ALA A 89 -8.38 3.34 -13.25
C ALA A 89 -7.03 3.87 -12.74
N ILE A 90 -6.61 3.47 -11.54
CA ILE A 90 -5.32 3.87 -10.98
C ILE A 90 -4.16 3.25 -11.76
N HIS A 91 -4.24 1.99 -12.19
CA HIS A 91 -3.23 1.38 -13.06
C HIS A 91 -3.05 2.18 -14.36
N ASN A 92 -4.13 2.59 -15.00
CA ASN A 92 -4.05 3.42 -16.21
C ASN A 92 -3.33 4.77 -15.95
N VAL A 93 -3.56 5.38 -14.78
CA VAL A 93 -2.85 6.61 -14.38
C VAL A 93 -1.36 6.33 -14.17
N ILE A 94 -1.01 5.23 -13.51
CA ILE A 94 0.39 4.82 -13.32
C ILE A 94 1.07 4.60 -14.67
N GLU A 95 0.42 3.92 -15.61
CA GLU A 95 0.93 3.71 -16.97
C GLU A 95 1.15 5.02 -17.72
N MET A 96 0.19 5.96 -17.62
CA MET A 96 0.31 7.29 -18.20
C MET A 96 1.50 8.05 -17.61
N LEU A 97 1.66 8.05 -16.28
CA LEU A 97 2.78 8.69 -15.59
C LEU A 97 4.12 8.05 -15.99
N SER A 98 4.20 6.72 -16.06
CA SER A 98 5.39 6.02 -16.52
C SER A 98 5.73 6.34 -17.99
N SER A 99 4.73 6.51 -18.86
CA SER A 99 4.93 6.93 -20.26
C SER A 99 5.47 8.36 -20.38
N ILE A 100 5.07 9.27 -19.48
CA ILE A 100 5.59 10.65 -19.44
C ILE A 100 7.03 10.68 -18.88
N ILE A 101 7.31 9.92 -17.82
CA ILE A 101 8.61 9.89 -17.15
C ILE A 101 9.66 9.17 -18.02
N LYS A 102 9.28 8.07 -18.68
CA LYS A 102 10.13 7.20 -19.53
C LYS A 102 11.35 6.62 -18.81
N ASP A 103 11.18 6.23 -17.55
CA ASP A 103 12.24 5.63 -16.72
C ASP A 103 12.33 4.10 -16.81
N GLY A 104 11.48 3.47 -17.63
CA GLY A 104 11.48 2.02 -17.88
C GLY A 104 10.93 1.17 -16.73
N ARG A 105 10.40 1.78 -15.67
CA ARG A 105 9.82 1.04 -14.54
C ARG A 105 8.38 0.63 -14.82
N THR A 106 8.08 -0.65 -14.60
CA THR A 106 6.72 -1.19 -14.68
C THR A 106 5.97 -1.00 -13.36
N VAL A 107 4.65 -1.19 -13.39
CA VAL A 107 3.80 -1.20 -12.17
C VAL A 107 4.33 -2.22 -11.17
N SER A 108 4.69 -3.43 -11.62
CA SER A 108 5.22 -4.50 -10.76
C SER A 108 6.58 -4.16 -10.12
N ASP A 109 7.46 -3.45 -10.84
CA ASP A 109 8.73 -3.00 -10.27
C ASP A 109 8.51 -2.00 -9.13
N LEU A 110 7.54 -1.11 -9.31
CA LEU A 110 7.16 -0.10 -8.31
C LEU A 110 6.51 -0.76 -7.08
N GLU A 111 5.62 -1.73 -7.28
CA GLU A 111 5.00 -2.50 -6.20
C GLU A 111 6.06 -3.26 -5.39
N SER A 112 7.00 -3.92 -6.07
CA SER A 112 8.08 -4.68 -5.42
C SER A 112 9.00 -3.78 -4.58
N SER A 113 9.34 -2.60 -5.10
CA SER A 113 10.15 -1.62 -4.38
C SER A 113 9.44 -1.06 -3.14
N LEU A 114 8.12 -0.88 -3.19
CA LEU A 114 7.31 -0.44 -2.05
C LEU A 114 7.26 -1.52 -0.95
N MET A 115 7.03 -2.79 -1.33
CA MET A 115 7.02 -3.91 -0.37
C MET A 115 8.38 -4.11 0.31
N ALA A 116 9.48 -3.95 -0.43
CA ALA A 116 10.83 -4.01 0.13
C ALA A 116 11.10 -2.87 1.13
N PHE A 117 10.57 -1.67 0.88
CA PHE A 117 10.71 -0.54 1.79
C PHE A 117 9.91 -0.74 3.09
N GLU A 118 8.70 -1.28 3.01
CA GLU A 118 7.84 -1.53 4.18
C GLU A 118 8.41 -2.62 5.10
N THR A 119 8.97 -3.69 4.53
CA THR A 119 9.65 -4.76 5.30
C THR A 119 10.93 -4.28 5.99
N SER A 120 11.62 -3.26 5.45
CA SER A 120 12.82 -2.70 6.08
C SER A 120 12.54 -1.75 7.27
N LYS A 121 11.28 -1.35 7.47
CA LYS A 121 10.87 -0.38 8.50
C LYS A 121 10.20 -1.00 9.73
N SER A 122 9.93 -2.31 9.75
CA SER A 122 9.38 -2.99 10.93
C SER A 122 10.49 -3.38 11.92
N PRO A 123 10.43 -2.99 13.20
CA PRO A 123 11.33 -3.54 14.21
C PRO A 123 10.95 -5.01 14.47
N SER A 124 11.92 -5.89 14.32
CA SER A 124 11.82 -7.33 14.59
C SER A 124 11.21 -7.60 15.97
N PRO A 125 10.28 -8.57 16.12
CA PRO A 125 9.81 -8.97 17.43
C PRO A 125 10.95 -9.66 18.18
N SER A 126 11.36 -9.08 19.30
CA SER A 126 12.29 -9.68 20.24
C SER A 126 11.79 -11.05 20.68
N LYS A 127 12.64 -12.07 20.47
CA LYS A 127 12.45 -13.45 20.92
C LYS A 127 12.14 -13.49 22.42
N PHE A 128 10.90 -13.79 22.78
CA PHE A 128 10.55 -14.21 24.14
C PHE A 128 11.07 -15.64 24.32
N HIS A 129 12.13 -15.81 25.11
CA HIS A 129 12.59 -17.13 25.53
C HIS A 129 11.52 -17.75 26.43
N GLY A 130 11.05 -18.93 26.04
CA GLY A 130 10.23 -19.78 26.90
C GLY A 130 11.12 -20.44 27.94
N ASP A 131 10.78 -20.26 29.21
CA ASP A 131 11.18 -21.19 30.27
C ASP A 131 9.93 -21.91 30.76
N ASN A 132 9.91 -23.19 30.43
CA ASN A 132 8.97 -24.19 30.87
C ASN A 132 9.54 -24.76 32.19
N HIS A 133 8.74 -24.90 33.27
CA HIS A 133 8.78 -26.09 34.14
C HIS A 133 7.78 -26.06 35.31
N ASN A 134 7.01 -27.16 35.36
CA ASN A 134 6.60 -27.96 36.52
C ASN A 134 5.29 -27.66 37.30
N LYS A 135 4.33 -28.55 37.04
CA LYS A 135 3.20 -29.01 37.88
C LYS A 135 3.73 -29.81 39.11
N PRO A 136 3.05 -29.86 40.27
CA PRO A 136 2.11 -30.95 40.61
C PRO A 136 0.86 -30.48 41.41
N LYS A 137 -0.39 -30.84 41.06
CA LYS A 137 -1.24 -31.94 41.62
C LYS A 137 -1.42 -31.95 43.16
N SER A 138 -2.65 -31.73 43.66
CA SER A 138 -3.33 -32.35 44.85
C SER A 138 -4.58 -31.53 45.26
N GLN A 139 -5.79 -32.06 45.11
CA GLN A 139 -6.67 -32.71 46.12
C GLN A 139 -7.67 -31.77 46.83
N SER A 140 -8.95 -32.18 46.75
CA SER A 140 -10.18 -31.65 47.37
C SER A 140 -10.16 -31.78 48.91
N PRO A 141 -11.04 -31.09 49.68
CA PRO A 141 -12.36 -31.68 49.98
C PRO A 141 -13.57 -30.69 50.08
N GLU A 142 -14.76 -31.29 50.08
CA GLU A 142 -16.14 -30.76 50.11
C GLU A 142 -16.52 -29.80 51.26
N PRO A 143 -17.62 -29.02 51.11
CA PRO A 143 -18.44 -28.58 52.24
C PRO A 143 -19.76 -29.36 52.35
N LYS A 144 -19.96 -29.96 53.53
CA LYS A 144 -21.15 -30.73 53.94
C LYS A 144 -22.39 -29.84 54.12
N LYS A 145 -23.53 -30.32 53.62
CA LYS A 145 -24.88 -29.78 53.87
C LYS A 145 -25.26 -29.87 55.35
N ARG A 146 -25.92 -28.83 55.87
CA ARG A 146 -26.80 -28.94 57.04
C ARG A 146 -27.95 -27.92 56.96
N PHE A 147 -29.14 -28.44 56.68
CA PHE A 147 -30.46 -27.89 57.05
C PHE A 147 -30.79 -28.40 58.48
N PRO A 148 -31.78 -27.87 59.22
CA PRO A 148 -32.97 -27.10 58.82
C PRO A 148 -32.93 -25.60 59.14
#